data_AF-A0A8S2ZSR1-F1
#
_entry.id   AF-A0A8S2ZSR1-F1
#
_cell.length_a   1.000
_cell.length_b   1.000
_cell.length_c   1.000
_cell.angle_alpha   90.00
_cell.angle_beta   90.00
_cell.angle_gamma   90.00
#
_symmetry.space_group_name_H-M   'P 1'
#
loop_
_entity.id
_entity.type
_entity.pdbx_description
1 polymer ?
#
loop_
_entity_poly.entity_id
_entity_poly.type
_entity_poly.pdbx_seq_one_letter_code
_entity_poly.pdbx_strand_id
1 'polypeptide(L)' 'LAEPAPVSLARTQQELERLQLREEATMTELRVFLRDMLKVLLRDKRFTYFSRPIDVEDVPDYYDVIESPMTFSMMLEKVD' A
#
# COMPACT_ATOMS: atom_id res chain seq x y z
N LEU A 1 -24.04 -19.62 38.97
CA LEU A 1 -23.13 -19.02 37.97
C LEU A 1 -24.02 -18.22 37.03
N ALA A 2 -24.03 -16.89 37.14
CA ALA A 2 -24.87 -16.06 36.28
C ALA A 2 -24.26 -16.03 34.87
N GLU A 3 -25.05 -16.41 33.86
CA GLU A 3 -24.65 -16.24 32.46
C GLU A 3 -24.41 -14.74 32.19
N PRO A 4 -23.33 -14.36 31.50
CA PRO A 4 -23.12 -12.97 31.13
C PRO A 4 -24.25 -12.55 30.19
N ALA A 5 -24.89 -11.42 30.52
CA ALA A 5 -25.99 -10.87 29.74
C ALA A 5 -25.60 -10.76 28.24
N PRO A 6 -26.50 -11.10 27.31
CA PRO A 6 -26.20 -11.12 25.89
C PRO A 6 -25.83 -9.70 25.44
N VAL A 7 -24.61 -9.54 24.93
CA VAL A 7 -24.15 -8.29 24.34
C VAL A 7 -25.11 -7.93 23.20
N SER A 8 -25.69 -6.73 23.21
CA SER A 8 -26.69 -6.34 22.22
C SER A 8 -26.04 -6.24 20.83
N LEU A 9 -26.68 -6.82 19.80
CA LEU A 9 -26.19 -6.82 18.42
C LEU A 9 -25.92 -5.41 17.87
N ALA A 10 -26.68 -4.40 18.31
CA ALA A 10 -26.46 -2.99 17.95
C ALA A 10 -25.13 -2.45 18.51
N ARG A 11 -24.74 -2.89 19.72
CA ARG A 11 -23.43 -2.56 20.30
C ARG A 11 -22.30 -3.20 19.50
N THR A 12 -22.50 -4.42 19.00
CA THR A 12 -21.56 -5.11 18.11
C THR A 12 -21.43 -4.43 16.74
N GLN A 13 -22.52 -3.92 16.17
CA GLN A 13 -22.49 -3.15 14.90
C GLN A 13 -21.73 -1.83 15.07
N GLN A 14 -21.99 -1.08 16.13
CA GLN A 14 -21.23 0.15 16.42
C GLN A 14 -19.74 -0.12 16.66
N GLU A 15 -19.41 -1.22 17.33
CA GLU A 15 -18.02 -1.64 17.54
C GLU A 15 -17.35 -1.99 16.20
N LEU A 16 -18.05 -2.67 15.29
CA LEU A 16 -17.56 -2.98 13.95
C LEU A 16 -17.34 -1.73 13.10
N GLU A 17 -18.30 -0.80 13.09
CA GLU A 17 -18.17 0.49 12.40
C GLU A 17 -16.97 1.28 12.94
N ARG A 18 -16.78 1.32 14.26
CA ARG A 18 -15.62 2.00 14.87
C ARG A 18 -14.30 1.33 14.49
N LEU A 19 -14.28 0.00 14.36
CA LEU A 19 -13.10 -0.74 13.89
C LEU A 19 -12.79 -0.41 12.44
N GLN A 20 -13.79 -0.41 11.56
CA GLN A 20 -13.65 -0.04 10.15
C GLN A 20 -13.13 1.39 9.99
N LEU A 21 -13.71 2.35 10.73
CA LEU A 21 -13.27 3.75 10.67
C LEU A 21 -11.81 3.91 11.12
N ARG A 22 -11.40 3.16 12.14
CA ARG A 22 -10.01 3.14 12.63
C ARG A 22 -9.07 2.50 11.61
N GLU A 23 -9.49 1.43 10.97
CA GLU A 23 -8.72 0.75 9.92
C GLU A 23 -8.53 1.68 8.71
N GLU A 24 -9.61 2.33 8.25
CA GLU A 24 -9.55 3.31 7.17
C GLU A 24 -8.64 4.50 7.49
N ALA A 25 -8.72 5.04 8.71
CA ALA A 25 -7.82 6.10 9.16
C ALA A 25 -6.36 5.64 9.14
N THR A 26 -6.09 4.44 9.67
CA THR A 26 -4.74 3.84 9.70
C THR A 26 -4.20 3.61 8.28
N MET A 27 -5.04 3.10 7.37
CA MET A 27 -4.67 2.88 5.98
C MET A 27 -4.43 4.20 5.24
N THR A 28 -5.19 5.25 5.55
CA THR A 28 -4.98 6.58 5.00
C THR A 28 -3.62 7.14 5.42
N GLU A 29 -3.29 7.07 6.71
CA GLU A 29 -1.98 7.49 7.23
C GLU A 29 -0.83 6.70 6.57
N LEU A 30 -0.99 5.39 6.42
CA LEU A 30 -0.02 4.55 5.74
C LEU A 30 0.19 4.97 4.28
N ARG A 31 -0.89 5.21 3.52
CA ARG A 31 -0.79 5.67 2.12
C ARG A 31 -0.08 7.02 2.01
N VAL A 32 -0.37 7.96 2.91
CA VAL A 32 0.33 9.27 2.95
C VAL A 32 1.82 9.06 3.18
N PHE A 33 2.19 8.28 4.19
CA PHE A 33 3.58 7.99 4.52
C PHE A 33 4.33 7.34 3.35
N LEU A 34 3.76 6.29 2.75
CA LEU A 34 4.39 5.59 1.62
C LEU A 34 4.53 6.50 0.40
N ARG A 35 3.52 7.32 0.10
CA ARG A 35 3.57 8.28 -1.01
C ARG A 35 4.71 9.28 -0.82
N ASP A 36 4.88 9.79 0.40
CA ASP A 36 5.92 10.77 0.69
C ASP A 36 7.32 10.14 0.64
N MET A 37 7.48 8.90 1.13
CA MET A 37 8.71 8.14 0.95
C MET A 37 9.05 7.91 -0.53
N LEU A 38 8.09 7.48 -1.35
CA LEU A 38 8.31 7.26 -2.79
C LEU A 38 8.69 8.55 -3.51
N LYS A 39 8.10 9.70 -3.15
CA LYS A 39 8.49 11.01 -3.70
C LYS A 39 9.93 11.40 -3.36
N VAL A 40 10.42 11.06 -2.17
CA VAL A 40 11.82 11.28 -1.80
C VAL A 40 12.74 10.42 -2.66
N LEU A 41 12.42 9.13 -2.82
CA LEU A 41 13.20 8.20 -3.65
C LEU A 41 13.23 8.63 -5.13
N LEU A 42 12.10 9.06 -5.68
CA LEU A 42 11.98 9.52 -7.07
C LEU A 42 12.79 10.78 -7.38
N ARG A 43 13.08 11.62 -6.38
CA ARG A 43 13.85 12.86 -6.56
C ARG A 43 15.37 12.63 -6.50
N ASP A 44 15.80 11.54 -5.89
CA ASP A 44 17.23 11.25 -5.72
C ASP A 44 17.79 10.63 -7.00
N LYS A 45 18.77 11.31 -7.60
CA LYS A 45 19.41 10.90 -8.87
C LYS A 45 20.08 9.53 -8.80
N ARG A 46 20.40 9.04 -7.60
CA ARG A 46 21.00 7.72 -7.40
C ARG A 46 20.03 6.57 -7.70
N PHE A 47 18.72 6.84 -7.70
CA PHE A 47 17.70 5.82 -7.90
C PHE A 47 16.92 5.96 -9.22
N THR A 48 17.43 6.72 -10.19
CA THR A 48 16.74 6.96 -11.47
C THR A 48 16.43 5.68 -12.23
N TYR A 49 17.29 4.66 -12.14
CA TYR A 49 17.07 3.35 -12.76
C TYR A 49 15.82 2.62 -12.25
N PHE A 50 15.31 2.97 -11.07
CA PHE A 50 14.10 2.37 -10.49
C PHE A 50 12.84 3.19 -10.75
N SER A 51 12.95 4.31 -11.47
CA SER A 51 11.83 5.25 -11.64
C SER A 51 10.83 4.84 -12.73
N ARG A 52 11.26 4.05 -13.72
CA ARG A 52 10.46 3.64 -14.89
C ARG A 52 10.72 2.17 -15.24
N PRO A 53 9.81 1.52 -15.98
CA PRO A 53 10.03 0.16 -16.47
C PRO A 53 11.29 0.08 -17.33
N ILE A 54 11.90 -1.11 -17.36
CA ILE A 54 13.09 -1.36 -18.18
C ILE A 54 12.64 -1.55 -19.62
N ASP A 55 13.31 -0.84 -20.53
CA ASP A 55 13.06 -0.99 -21.96
C ASP A 55 13.71 -2.28 -22.47
N VAL A 56 12.96 -3.06 -23.23
CA VAL A 56 13.43 -4.30 -23.85
C VAL A 56 14.50 -4.04 -24.92
N GLU A 57 14.53 -2.84 -25.49
CA GLU A 57 15.60 -2.44 -26.42
C GLU A 57 16.94 -2.30 -25.67
N ASP A 58 16.92 -1.87 -24.40
CA ASP A 58 18.11 -1.73 -23.56
C ASP A 58 18.53 -3.06 -22.93
N VAL A 59 17.55 -3.88 -22.52
CA VAL A 59 17.77 -5.20 -21.88
C VAL A 59 16.78 -6.24 -22.43
N PRO A 60 17.13 -6.94 -23.53
CA PRO A 60 16.19 -7.81 -24.26
C PRO A 60 15.64 -9.00 -23.47
N ASP A 61 16.42 -9.56 -22.55
CA ASP A 61 16.08 -10.75 -21.76
C ASP A 61 15.51 -10.40 -20.37
N TYR A 62 15.27 -9.12 -20.08
CA TYR A 62 14.87 -8.69 -18.74
C TYR A 62 13.58 -9.38 -18.26
N TYR A 63 12.55 -9.39 -19.11
CA TYR A 63 11.25 -9.96 -18.77
C TYR A 63 11.19 -11.49 -18.93
N ASP A 64 12.23 -12.11 -19.48
CA ASP A 64 12.38 -13.56 -19.50
C ASP A 64 12.83 -14.10 -18.13
N VAL A 65 13.57 -13.27 -17.38
CA VAL A 65 14.14 -13.63 -16.06
C VAL A 65 13.34 -13.02 -14.91
N ILE A 66 12.86 -11.78 -15.07
CA ILE A 66 12.17 -11.04 -14.00
C ILE A 66 10.66 -11.20 -14.12
N GLU A 67 10.11 -12.12 -13.33
CA GLU A 67 8.68 -12.50 -13.36
C GLU A 67 7.73 -11.41 -12.82
N SER A 68 8.19 -10.58 -11.88
CA SER A 68 7.36 -9.55 -11.24
C SER A 68 8.08 -8.19 -11.20
N PRO A 69 8.20 -7.52 -12.36
CA PRO A 69 8.81 -6.20 -12.47
C PRO A 69 8.14 -5.17 -11.57
N MET A 70 8.93 -4.28 -10.98
CA MET A 70 8.41 -3.19 -10.14
C MET A 70 9.27 -1.94 -10.26
N THR A 71 8.63 -0.78 -10.22
CA THR A 71 9.27 0.53 -10.28
C THR A 71 8.64 1.44 -9.25
N PHE A 72 9.29 2.56 -8.91
CA PHE A 72 8.70 3.55 -8.01
C PHE A 72 7.44 4.20 -8.59
N SER A 73 7.34 4.36 -9.92
CA SER A 73 6.11 4.86 -10.55
C SER A 73 4.95 3.87 -10.36
N MET A 74 5.19 2.57 -10.56
CA MET A 74 4.20 1.52 -10.34
C MET A 74 3.81 1.40 -8.86
N MET A 75 4.77 1.55 -7.93
CA MET A 75 4.47 1.57 -6.50
C MET A 75 3.60 2.77 -6.13
N LEU A 76 3.83 3.94 -6.74
CA LEU A 76 3.04 5.13 -6.49
C LEU A 76 1.59 4.95 -6.95
N GLU A 77 1.39 4.39 -8.14
CA GLU A 77 0.05 4.03 -8.67
C GLU A 77 -0.69 3.01 -7.81
N LYS A 78 0.02 2.13 -7.09
CA LYS A 78 -0.57 1.14 -6.18
C LYS A 78 -0.90 1.70 -4.79
N VAL A 79 -0.23 2.77 -4.39
CA VAL A 79 -0.44 3.42 -3.09
C VAL A 79 -1.64 4.36 -3.14
N ASP A 80 -1.91 4.97 -4.29
CA ASP A 80 -3.11 5.77 -4.55
C ASP A 80 -4.37 4.89 -4.74
#